data_AF-A0A2G4SQZ7-F1
#
_entry.id   AF-A0A2G4SQZ7-F1
#
_cell.length_a   1.000
_cell.length_b   1.000
_cell.length_c   1.000
_cell.angle_alpha   90.00
_cell.angle_beta   90.00
_cell.angle_gamma   90.00
#
_symmetry.space_group_name_H-M   'P 1'
#
loop_
_entity.id
_entity.type
_entity.pdbx_description
1 polymer ?
#
loop_
_entity_poly.entity_id
_entity_poly.type
_entity_poly.pdbx_seq_one_letter_code
_entity_poly.pdbx_strand_id
1 'polypeptide(L)'
;MGDLHGDLANTLSILKFSKIIDDDQRWIAGNTILVQTGDVVDRGLDTIKLYQLLQKLREEAPLSGGLVIPLLGNHEIMNLIGDWRYVYPGEPETFGGMEARKRAFAPDGFIGSYLVPLDMTTKVGSTVFCHGGIHPYYAKFGIDWINNQTHESMLTFMESHGHKGDEFGVFGGYGPTWYRGYAADDEDIICELLEEALESMEANRMVVGHTVQHDGKIHTRCGGRVVLIDIGISTVYGGNKGALEIMGDQVTALYEYKNETLSSPPPYKPKKSDEHQKPTLVHQEL
;
A
#
# COMPACT_ATOMS: atom_id res chain seq x y z
N MET A 1 -3.73 3.22 6.48
CA MET A 1 -4.47 2.00 6.91
C MET A 1 -3.90 0.82 6.15
N GLY A 2 -3.69 -0.30 6.83
CA GLY A 2 -3.11 -1.49 6.24
C GLY A 2 -4.13 -2.33 5.46
N ASP A 3 -3.83 -3.62 5.42
CA ASP A 3 -4.44 -4.66 4.59
C ASP A 3 -5.85 -5.00 5.08
N LEU A 4 -6.86 -4.86 4.23
CA LEU A 4 -8.29 -4.98 4.60
C LEU A 4 -8.84 -6.37 4.31
N HIS A 5 -8.34 -7.02 3.26
CA HIS A 5 -8.62 -8.42 2.94
C HIS A 5 -10.10 -8.80 3.06
N GLY A 6 -10.95 -8.05 2.35
CA GLY A 6 -12.37 -8.35 2.22
C GLY A 6 -13.19 -8.20 3.51
N ASP A 7 -12.69 -7.49 4.53
CA ASP A 7 -13.39 -7.27 5.82
C ASP A 7 -13.91 -5.83 5.97
N LEU A 8 -15.15 -5.60 5.52
CA LEU A 8 -15.77 -4.29 5.62
C LEU A 8 -16.08 -3.88 7.07
N ALA A 9 -16.46 -4.84 7.92
CA ALA A 9 -16.88 -4.54 9.28
C ALA A 9 -15.74 -3.91 10.10
N ASN A 10 -14.56 -4.53 10.06
CA ASN A 10 -13.38 -3.98 10.75
C ASN A 10 -12.90 -2.70 10.09
N THR A 11 -12.94 -2.59 8.75
CA THR A 11 -12.63 -1.35 8.03
C THR A 11 -13.49 -0.17 8.49
N LEU A 12 -14.81 -0.34 8.53
CA LEU A 12 -15.75 0.70 8.99
C LEU A 12 -15.50 1.06 10.46
N SER A 13 -15.23 0.06 11.31
CA SER A 13 -14.89 0.31 12.71
C SER A 13 -13.67 1.21 12.84
N ILE A 14 -12.61 0.93 12.07
CA ILE A 14 -11.37 1.72 12.08
C ILE A 14 -11.61 3.13 11.57
N LEU A 15 -12.27 3.29 10.42
CA LEU A 15 -12.56 4.60 9.85
C LEU A 15 -13.41 5.47 10.78
N LYS A 16 -14.33 4.87 11.55
CA LYS A 16 -15.16 5.59 12.53
C LYS A 16 -14.35 6.06 13.73
N PHE A 17 -13.62 5.19 14.44
CA PHE A 17 -12.88 5.62 15.63
C PHE A 17 -11.69 6.53 15.30
N SER A 18 -11.14 6.42 14.09
CA SER A 18 -10.13 7.35 13.58
C SER A 18 -10.72 8.66 13.05
N LYS A 19 -12.05 8.85 13.14
CA LYS A 19 -12.79 10.05 12.73
C LYS A 19 -12.60 10.40 11.24
N ILE A 20 -12.44 9.38 10.41
CA ILE A 20 -12.41 9.54 8.95
C ILE A 20 -13.83 9.63 8.40
N ILE A 21 -14.73 8.80 8.92
CA ILE A 21 -16.14 8.75 8.52
C ILE A 21 -17.08 8.87 9.71
N ASP A 22 -18.31 9.32 9.44
CA ASP A 22 -19.42 9.28 10.39
C ASP A 22 -20.19 7.93 10.38
N ASP A 23 -21.31 7.86 11.10
CA ASP A 23 -22.13 6.66 11.17
C ASP A 23 -22.84 6.31 9.85
N ASP A 24 -23.05 7.30 8.99
CA ASP A 24 -23.61 7.16 7.64
C ASP A 24 -22.50 6.91 6.58
N GLN A 25 -21.28 6.64 7.05
CA GLN A 25 -20.10 6.37 6.23
C GLN A 25 -19.72 7.53 5.30
N ARG A 26 -19.97 8.78 5.71
CA ARG A 26 -19.60 10.00 4.97
C ARG A 26 -18.29 10.54 5.50
N TRP A 27 -17.46 11.10 4.62
CA TRP A 27 -16.22 11.77 5.00
C TRP A 27 -16.46 12.92 5.98
N ILE A 28 -15.75 12.91 7.11
CA ILE A 28 -15.77 13.99 8.12
C ILE A 28 -14.38 14.49 8.53
N ALA A 29 -13.32 14.01 7.86
CA ALA A 29 -11.95 14.23 8.26
C ALA A 29 -11.35 15.59 7.78
N GLY A 30 -12.18 16.51 7.29
CA GLY A 30 -11.70 17.80 6.77
C GLY A 30 -10.62 17.62 5.70
N ASN A 31 -9.43 18.20 5.94
CA ASN A 31 -8.27 18.18 5.05
C ASN A 31 -7.31 17.00 5.26
N THR A 32 -7.71 15.96 6.00
CA THR A 32 -6.89 14.77 6.21
C THR A 32 -6.60 14.03 4.90
N ILE A 33 -5.42 13.43 4.82
CA ILE A 33 -5.05 12.49 3.75
C ILE A 33 -5.14 11.07 4.32
N LEU A 34 -6.02 10.24 3.78
CA LEU A 34 -6.09 8.80 4.07
C LEU A 34 -5.26 8.04 3.02
N VAL A 35 -4.20 7.37 3.45
CA VAL A 35 -3.48 6.40 2.60
C VAL A 35 -3.92 4.98 2.97
N GLN A 36 -4.38 4.21 1.99
CA GLN A 36 -4.68 2.78 2.12
C GLN A 36 -3.60 2.02 1.34
N THR A 37 -2.83 1.14 2.00
CA THR A 37 -1.58 0.60 1.46
C THR A 37 -1.76 -0.71 0.68
N GLY A 38 -2.89 -0.92 -0.01
CA GLY A 38 -3.14 -2.14 -0.80
C GLY A 38 -3.73 -3.31 0.00
N ASP A 39 -4.01 -4.40 -0.69
CA ASP A 39 -4.65 -5.62 -0.18
C ASP A 39 -6.05 -5.34 0.39
N VAL A 40 -6.89 -4.73 -0.44
CA VAL A 40 -8.31 -4.53 -0.18
C VAL A 40 -9.10 -5.82 -0.46
N VAL A 41 -8.68 -6.55 -1.50
CA VAL A 41 -9.33 -7.77 -2.01
C VAL A 41 -8.81 -9.06 -1.33
N ASP A 42 -9.48 -10.17 -1.64
CA ASP A 42 -9.20 -11.54 -1.22
C ASP A 42 -9.43 -11.81 0.26
N ARG A 43 -9.42 -13.10 0.63
CA ARG A 43 -9.62 -13.65 1.99
C ARG A 43 -10.97 -13.36 2.67
N GLY A 44 -11.72 -12.35 2.25
CA GLY A 44 -13.05 -12.02 2.76
C GLY A 44 -14.11 -11.95 1.66
N LEU A 45 -15.34 -11.60 2.04
CA LEU A 45 -16.51 -11.58 1.15
C LEU A 45 -16.91 -10.16 0.69
N ASP A 46 -16.32 -9.11 1.26
CA ASP A 46 -16.82 -7.74 1.08
C ASP A 46 -16.05 -6.92 0.02
N THR A 47 -15.34 -7.56 -0.91
CA THR A 47 -14.52 -6.87 -1.93
C THR A 47 -15.29 -5.79 -2.69
N ILE A 48 -16.49 -6.08 -3.21
CA ILE A 48 -17.30 -5.08 -3.93
C ILE A 48 -17.61 -3.87 -3.04
N LYS A 49 -18.01 -4.13 -1.79
CA LYS A 49 -18.41 -3.06 -0.85
C LYS A 49 -17.21 -2.21 -0.43
N LEU A 50 -16.04 -2.81 -0.24
CA LEU A 50 -14.82 -2.09 0.10
C LEU A 50 -14.39 -1.16 -1.04
N TYR A 51 -14.42 -1.62 -2.30
CA TYR A 51 -14.12 -0.75 -3.44
C TYR A 51 -15.15 0.36 -3.61
N GLN A 52 -16.44 0.07 -3.42
CA GLN A 52 -17.48 1.10 -3.41
C GLN A 52 -17.24 2.15 -2.32
N LEU A 53 -16.85 1.72 -1.10
CA LEU A 53 -16.51 2.62 0.00
C LEU A 53 -15.31 3.50 -0.35
N LEU A 54 -14.21 2.92 -0.83
CA LEU A 54 -13.01 3.68 -1.18
C LEU A 54 -13.27 4.65 -2.34
N GLN A 55 -14.02 4.25 -3.37
CA GLN A 55 -14.42 5.12 -4.48
C GLN A 55 -15.28 6.29 -3.98
N LYS A 56 -16.29 6.01 -3.15
CA LYS A 56 -17.12 7.04 -2.51
C LYS A 56 -16.26 8.03 -1.71
N LEU A 57 -15.37 7.54 -0.85
CA LEU A 57 -14.53 8.42 -0.03
C LEU A 57 -13.53 9.25 -0.86
N ARG A 58 -13.05 8.72 -1.99
CA ARG A 58 -12.24 9.48 -2.96
C ARG A 58 -13.00 10.63 -3.60
N GLU A 59 -14.31 10.49 -3.81
CA GLU A 59 -15.17 11.57 -4.31
C GLU A 59 -15.51 12.58 -3.21
N GLU A 60 -15.75 12.12 -1.99
CA GLU A 60 -16.17 12.99 -0.87
C GLU A 60 -15.02 13.79 -0.25
N ALA A 61 -13.84 13.19 -0.06
CA ALA A 61 -12.73 13.82 0.67
C ALA A 61 -12.29 15.18 0.07
N PRO A 62 -12.11 15.31 -1.27
CA PRO A 62 -11.72 16.58 -1.88
C PRO A 62 -12.71 17.72 -1.66
N LEU A 63 -14.01 17.42 -1.44
CA LEU A 63 -15.03 18.44 -1.17
C LEU A 63 -14.80 19.18 0.15
N SER A 64 -14.01 18.59 1.06
CA SER A 64 -13.59 19.20 2.33
C SER A 64 -12.08 19.49 2.39
N GLY A 65 -11.38 19.42 1.25
CA GLY A 65 -9.94 19.61 1.14
C GLY A 65 -9.08 18.41 1.56
N GLY A 66 -9.71 17.25 1.79
CA GLY A 66 -9.03 16.00 2.09
C GLY A 66 -8.68 15.19 0.84
N LEU A 67 -8.06 14.04 1.04
CA LEU A 67 -7.67 13.14 -0.05
C LEU A 67 -7.68 11.68 0.40
N VAL A 68 -8.06 10.77 -0.48
CA VAL A 68 -7.91 9.33 -0.28
C VAL A 68 -6.97 8.79 -1.36
N ILE A 69 -5.88 8.15 -0.93
CA ILE A 69 -4.85 7.55 -1.78
C ILE A 69 -4.82 6.04 -1.52
N PRO A 70 -5.60 5.24 -2.28
CA PRO A 70 -5.44 3.80 -2.29
C PRO A 70 -4.27 3.42 -3.19
N LEU A 71 -3.38 2.58 -2.67
CA LEU A 71 -2.26 2.00 -3.40
C LEU A 71 -2.61 0.58 -3.84
N LEU A 72 -1.92 0.11 -4.88
CA LEU A 72 -1.94 -1.30 -5.25
C LEU A 72 -1.18 -2.14 -4.22
N GLY A 73 -1.81 -3.20 -3.73
CA GLY A 73 -1.17 -4.31 -3.03
C GLY A 73 -0.87 -5.46 -3.98
N ASN A 74 -0.27 -6.53 -3.46
CA ASN A 74 -0.01 -7.69 -4.30
C ASN A 74 -1.31 -8.42 -4.66
N HIS A 75 -2.32 -8.40 -3.79
CA HIS A 75 -3.60 -9.04 -4.09
C HIS A 75 -4.37 -8.32 -5.20
N GLU A 76 -4.31 -6.99 -5.28
CA GLU A 76 -4.86 -6.27 -6.44
C GLU A 76 -4.21 -6.73 -7.75
N ILE A 77 -2.88 -6.78 -7.79
CA ILE A 77 -2.12 -7.21 -8.97
C ILE A 77 -2.44 -8.67 -9.32
N MET A 78 -2.46 -9.58 -8.34
CA MET A 78 -2.82 -10.98 -8.55
C MET A 78 -4.20 -11.12 -9.21
N ASN A 79 -5.19 -10.39 -8.73
CA ASN A 79 -6.54 -10.44 -9.31
C ASN A 79 -6.59 -9.82 -10.72
N LEU A 80 -5.82 -8.76 -10.99
CA LEU A 80 -5.73 -8.15 -12.32
C LEU A 80 -5.11 -9.09 -13.36
N ILE A 81 -4.14 -9.91 -12.98
CA ILE A 81 -3.51 -10.89 -13.89
C ILE A 81 -4.24 -12.23 -13.97
N GLY A 82 -5.34 -12.39 -13.22
CA GLY A 82 -6.11 -13.64 -13.20
C GLY A 82 -5.54 -14.73 -12.30
N ASP A 83 -4.76 -14.36 -11.30
CA ASP A 83 -4.28 -15.23 -10.24
C ASP A 83 -5.25 -15.22 -9.05
N TRP A 84 -6.06 -16.27 -8.96
CA TRP A 84 -7.17 -16.36 -8.01
C TRP A 84 -6.83 -17.22 -6.78
N ARG A 85 -5.56 -17.53 -6.52
CA ARG A 85 -5.14 -18.48 -5.47
C ARG A 85 -5.65 -18.13 -4.07
N TYR A 86 -5.93 -16.86 -3.79
CA TYR A 86 -6.36 -16.38 -2.48
C TYR A 86 -7.80 -15.83 -2.44
N VAL A 87 -8.55 -15.95 -3.53
CA VAL A 87 -9.97 -15.62 -3.57
C VAL A 87 -10.70 -16.50 -2.56
N TYR A 88 -11.48 -15.88 -1.67
CA TYR A 88 -12.17 -16.59 -0.61
C TYR A 88 -13.26 -17.51 -1.17
N PRO A 89 -13.42 -18.75 -0.68
CA PRO A 89 -14.52 -19.62 -1.08
C PRO A 89 -15.88 -18.96 -0.78
N GLY A 90 -16.69 -18.69 -1.81
CA GLY A 90 -17.96 -17.97 -1.67
C GLY A 90 -17.91 -16.50 -2.12
N GLU A 91 -16.72 -15.93 -2.33
CA GLU A 91 -16.58 -14.55 -2.82
C GLU A 91 -17.05 -14.38 -4.27
N PRO A 92 -16.78 -15.30 -5.21
CA PRO A 92 -17.30 -15.21 -6.58
C PRO A 92 -18.83 -15.09 -6.66
N GLU A 93 -19.56 -15.72 -5.75
CA GLU A 93 -21.03 -15.67 -5.66
C GLU A 93 -21.54 -14.25 -5.39
N THR A 94 -20.77 -13.43 -4.68
CA THR A 94 -21.09 -12.00 -4.45
C THR A 94 -21.06 -11.17 -5.74
N PHE A 95 -20.32 -11.65 -6.76
CA PHE A 95 -20.29 -11.07 -8.10
C PHE A 95 -21.36 -11.65 -9.04
N GLY A 96 -22.08 -12.69 -8.62
CA GLY A 96 -22.94 -13.49 -9.51
C GLY A 96 -22.22 -14.66 -10.19
N GLY A 97 -21.06 -15.07 -9.65
CA GLY A 97 -20.26 -16.21 -10.10
C GLY A 97 -18.88 -15.82 -10.63
N MET A 98 -18.03 -16.82 -10.87
CA MET A 98 -16.63 -16.62 -11.28
C MET A 98 -16.47 -15.81 -12.57
N GLU A 99 -17.31 -16.02 -13.57
CA GLU A 99 -17.22 -15.27 -14.83
C GLU A 99 -17.56 -13.78 -14.65
N ALA A 100 -18.54 -13.47 -13.78
CA ALA A 100 -18.86 -12.09 -13.44
C ALA A 100 -17.73 -11.42 -12.63
N ARG A 101 -17.07 -12.17 -11.74
CA ARG A 101 -15.86 -11.71 -11.05
C ARG A 101 -14.74 -11.38 -12.04
N LYS A 102 -14.39 -12.31 -12.94
CA LYS A 102 -13.36 -12.08 -13.97
C LYS A 102 -13.69 -10.84 -14.81
N ARG A 103 -14.96 -10.67 -15.18
CA ARG A 103 -15.42 -9.48 -15.91
C ARG A 103 -15.25 -8.19 -15.09
N ALA A 104 -15.46 -8.23 -13.78
CA ALA A 104 -15.26 -7.07 -12.90
C ALA A 104 -13.79 -6.61 -12.85
N PHE A 105 -12.84 -7.54 -12.87
CA PHE A 105 -11.39 -7.28 -12.80
C PHE A 105 -10.70 -7.08 -14.16
N ALA A 106 -11.40 -7.34 -15.28
CA ALA A 106 -10.89 -7.01 -16.61
C ALA A 106 -10.53 -5.50 -16.73
N PRO A 107 -9.62 -5.09 -17.64
CA PRO A 107 -9.15 -3.69 -17.74
C PRO A 107 -10.27 -2.64 -17.83
N ASP A 108 -11.38 -2.98 -18.48
CA ASP A 108 -12.59 -2.18 -18.67
C ASP A 108 -13.78 -2.66 -17.81
N GLY A 109 -13.51 -3.52 -16.83
CA GLY A 109 -14.45 -3.92 -15.77
C GLY A 109 -14.47 -2.89 -14.64
N PHE A 110 -15.56 -2.82 -13.87
CA PHE A 110 -15.75 -1.74 -12.89
C PHE A 110 -14.71 -1.70 -11.75
N ILE A 111 -14.06 -2.83 -11.44
CA ILE A 111 -12.92 -2.87 -10.50
C ILE A 111 -11.61 -2.67 -11.27
N GLY A 112 -11.41 -3.35 -12.40
CA GLY A 112 -10.17 -3.22 -13.17
C GLY A 112 -9.92 -1.78 -13.65
N SER A 113 -10.94 -1.09 -14.17
CA SER A 113 -10.83 0.31 -14.61
C SER A 113 -10.54 1.27 -13.46
N TYR A 114 -10.87 0.88 -12.22
CA TYR A 114 -10.53 1.62 -11.01
C TYR A 114 -9.11 1.33 -10.53
N LEU A 115 -8.65 0.08 -10.61
CA LEU A 115 -7.35 -0.37 -10.12
C LEU A 115 -6.18 -0.05 -11.05
N VAL A 116 -6.34 -0.23 -12.37
CA VAL A 116 -5.28 0.00 -13.37
C VAL A 116 -4.59 1.37 -13.25
N PRO A 117 -5.29 2.49 -13.00
CA PRO A 117 -4.65 3.79 -12.86
C PRO A 117 -4.09 4.09 -11.45
N LEU A 118 -4.17 3.16 -10.48
CA LEU A 118 -3.64 3.40 -9.13
C LEU A 118 -2.11 3.29 -9.10
N ASP A 119 -1.52 4.01 -8.16
CA ASP A 119 -0.08 3.95 -7.89
C ASP A 119 0.27 2.77 -6.97
N MET A 120 1.50 2.26 -7.08
CA MET A 120 2.06 1.31 -6.10
C MET A 120 2.67 2.02 -4.89
N THR A 121 3.08 3.27 -5.07
CA THR A 121 3.80 4.04 -4.06
C THR A 121 3.30 5.49 -4.01
N THR A 122 3.39 6.12 -2.86
CA THR A 122 3.17 7.58 -2.75
C THR A 122 4.07 8.18 -1.69
N LYS A 123 4.32 9.49 -1.76
CA LYS A 123 5.01 10.26 -0.73
C LYS A 123 4.13 11.42 -0.28
N VAL A 124 3.81 11.45 1.01
CA VAL A 124 3.07 12.54 1.65
C VAL A 124 4.00 13.23 2.65
N GLY A 125 4.35 14.48 2.37
CA GLY A 125 5.40 15.18 3.11
C GLY A 125 6.73 14.43 2.98
N SER A 126 7.28 14.00 4.11
CA SER A 126 8.53 13.22 4.18
C SER A 126 8.31 11.72 4.42
N THR A 127 7.08 11.22 4.30
CA THR A 127 6.76 9.80 4.50
C THR A 127 6.42 9.14 3.18
N VAL A 128 7.11 8.05 2.88
CA VAL A 128 6.81 7.19 1.72
C VAL A 128 5.90 6.04 2.17
N PHE A 129 4.92 5.71 1.34
CA PHE A 129 3.98 4.62 1.55
C PHE A 129 4.08 3.65 0.37
N CYS A 130 4.08 2.37 0.68
CA CYS A 130 3.96 1.28 -0.30
C CYS A 130 3.39 0.05 0.41
N HIS A 131 3.01 -0.97 -0.34
CA HIS A 131 2.41 -2.15 0.26
C HIS A 131 3.41 -3.04 1.00
N GLY A 132 4.48 -3.51 0.34
CA GLY A 132 5.49 -4.40 0.95
C GLY A 132 6.74 -3.67 1.44
N GLY A 133 7.37 -2.87 0.57
CA GLY A 133 8.60 -2.15 0.88
C GLY A 133 9.39 -1.80 -0.37
N ILE A 134 10.03 -0.62 -0.41
CA ILE A 134 10.84 -0.19 -1.57
C ILE A 134 12.31 -0.52 -1.32
N HIS A 135 12.79 -1.59 -1.94
CA HIS A 135 14.21 -1.96 -1.93
C HIS A 135 15.09 -0.86 -2.57
N PRO A 136 16.35 -0.63 -2.14
CA PRO A 136 17.24 0.40 -2.71
C PRO A 136 17.42 0.34 -4.22
N TYR A 137 17.38 -0.88 -4.77
CA TYR A 137 17.38 -1.11 -6.22
C TYR A 137 16.30 -0.27 -6.95
N TYR A 138 15.11 -0.14 -6.39
CA TYR A 138 14.02 0.68 -6.94
C TYR A 138 14.08 2.12 -6.44
N ALA A 139 14.43 2.32 -5.16
CA ALA A 139 14.45 3.63 -4.53
C ALA A 139 15.34 4.66 -5.27
N LYS A 140 16.48 4.21 -5.82
CA LYS A 140 17.40 5.06 -6.61
C LYS A 140 16.78 5.68 -7.87
N PHE A 141 15.71 5.10 -8.40
CA PHE A 141 14.98 5.64 -9.54
C PHE A 141 13.87 6.62 -9.13
N GLY A 142 13.47 6.61 -7.85
CA GLY A 142 12.42 7.45 -7.28
C GLY A 142 11.01 6.86 -7.41
N ILE A 143 10.11 7.34 -6.55
CA ILE A 143 8.70 6.88 -6.49
C ILE A 143 7.93 7.12 -7.79
N ASP A 144 8.19 8.24 -8.46
CA ASP A 144 7.52 8.58 -9.72
C ASP A 144 7.91 7.61 -10.84
N TRP A 145 9.18 7.17 -10.86
CA TRP A 145 9.62 6.16 -11.81
C TRP A 145 8.93 4.82 -11.53
N ILE A 146 8.81 4.41 -10.27
CA ILE A 146 8.10 3.17 -9.90
C ILE A 146 6.67 3.21 -10.43
N ASN A 147 5.93 4.28 -10.12
CA ASN A 147 4.54 4.42 -10.56
C ASN A 147 4.40 4.50 -12.09
N ASN A 148 5.29 5.23 -12.77
CA ASN A 148 5.29 5.29 -14.24
C ASN A 148 5.55 3.90 -14.85
N GLN A 149 6.52 3.14 -14.32
CA GLN A 149 6.77 1.77 -14.78
C GLN A 149 5.57 0.85 -14.54
N THR A 150 4.89 0.99 -13.40
CA THR A 150 3.63 0.31 -13.12
C THR A 150 2.61 0.59 -14.22
N HIS A 151 2.33 1.87 -14.52
CA HIS A 151 1.29 2.27 -15.47
C HIS A 151 1.62 1.88 -16.91
N GLU A 152 2.89 2.02 -17.32
CA GLU A 152 3.36 1.62 -18.65
C GLU A 152 3.23 0.12 -18.88
N SER A 153 3.43 -0.69 -17.84
CA SER A 153 3.57 -2.14 -17.98
C SER A 153 2.31 -2.93 -17.59
N MET A 154 1.41 -2.34 -16.80
CA MET A 154 0.24 -3.02 -16.21
C MET A 154 -0.60 -3.78 -17.24
N LEU A 155 -0.96 -3.15 -18.36
CA LEU A 155 -1.83 -3.79 -19.36
C LEU A 155 -1.15 -5.01 -20.02
N THR A 156 0.13 -4.90 -20.35
CA THR A 156 0.92 -6.03 -20.88
C THR A 156 1.06 -7.14 -19.84
N PHE A 157 1.25 -6.77 -18.56
CA PHE A 157 1.33 -7.72 -17.45
C PHE A 157 0.01 -8.45 -17.25
N MET A 158 -1.13 -7.75 -17.34
CA MET A 158 -2.48 -8.33 -17.31
C MET A 158 -2.73 -9.28 -18.49
N GLU A 159 -2.51 -8.83 -19.73
CA GLU A 159 -2.75 -9.63 -20.95
C GLU A 159 -1.91 -10.90 -20.99
N SER A 160 -0.71 -10.86 -20.43
CA SER A 160 0.20 -12.00 -20.37
C SER A 160 0.01 -12.89 -19.15
N HIS A 161 -0.97 -12.62 -18.29
CA HIS A 161 -1.18 -13.33 -17.02
C HIS A 161 0.07 -13.34 -16.12
N GLY A 162 0.78 -12.22 -16.08
CA GLY A 162 1.97 -12.02 -15.26
C GLY A 162 3.27 -12.56 -15.86
N HIS A 163 3.31 -12.85 -17.16
CA HIS A 163 4.48 -13.45 -17.82
C HIS A 163 5.36 -12.44 -18.59
N LYS A 164 4.85 -11.25 -18.93
CA LYS A 164 5.54 -10.22 -19.74
C LYS A 164 5.23 -8.83 -19.19
N GLY A 165 6.01 -7.81 -19.56
CA GLY A 165 5.80 -6.44 -19.09
C GLY A 165 6.23 -6.27 -17.63
N ASP A 166 7.29 -6.94 -17.22
CA ASP A 166 7.92 -6.74 -15.91
C ASP A 166 9.45 -6.83 -16.03
N GLU A 167 10.01 -6.13 -17.02
CA GLU A 167 11.42 -6.18 -17.37
C GLU A 167 12.33 -5.75 -16.21
N PHE A 168 11.83 -4.88 -15.33
CA PHE A 168 12.53 -4.39 -14.14
C PHE A 168 12.12 -5.10 -12.83
N GLY A 169 11.20 -6.07 -12.90
CA GLY A 169 10.76 -6.84 -11.73
C GLY A 169 9.93 -6.06 -10.71
N VAL A 170 9.29 -4.95 -11.08
CA VAL A 170 8.46 -4.13 -10.19
C VAL A 170 7.26 -4.92 -9.62
N PHE A 171 6.76 -5.92 -10.36
CA PHE A 171 5.70 -6.83 -9.89
C PHE A 171 6.24 -8.10 -9.22
N GLY A 172 7.57 -8.29 -9.23
CA GLY A 172 8.25 -9.46 -8.68
C GLY A 172 8.43 -9.44 -7.16
N GLY A 173 9.05 -10.50 -6.62
CA GLY A 173 9.20 -10.72 -5.17
C GLY A 173 10.03 -9.68 -4.42
N TYR A 174 10.94 -8.98 -5.10
CA TYR A 174 11.68 -7.84 -4.55
C TYR A 174 11.02 -6.49 -4.85
N GLY A 175 9.94 -6.50 -5.63
CA GLY A 175 9.18 -5.32 -6.01
C GLY A 175 8.39 -4.72 -4.85
N PRO A 176 7.88 -3.48 -5.01
CA PRO A 176 7.29 -2.70 -3.92
C PRO A 176 6.08 -3.32 -3.22
N THR A 177 5.37 -4.25 -3.87
CA THR A 177 4.20 -4.94 -3.32
C THR A 177 4.53 -6.30 -2.69
N TRP A 178 5.73 -6.83 -2.85
CA TRP A 178 6.07 -8.17 -2.32
C TRP A 178 7.25 -8.18 -1.37
N TYR A 179 8.09 -7.15 -1.37
CA TYR A 179 9.30 -7.15 -0.56
C TYR A 179 8.97 -7.18 0.93
N ARG A 180 9.44 -8.22 1.63
CA ARG A 180 9.18 -8.43 3.07
C ARG A 180 10.36 -8.10 3.98
N GLY A 181 11.54 -7.79 3.42
CA GLY A 181 12.77 -7.73 4.21
C GLY A 181 12.68 -6.76 5.38
N TYR A 182 12.13 -5.56 5.19
CA TYR A 182 11.95 -4.57 6.26
C TYR A 182 11.08 -5.06 7.43
N ALA A 183 10.18 -6.01 7.20
CA ALA A 183 9.34 -6.59 8.25
C ALA A 183 9.93 -7.90 8.83
N ALA A 184 10.60 -8.70 8.02
CA ALA A 184 10.94 -10.09 8.36
C ALA A 184 12.42 -10.34 8.68
N ASP A 185 13.35 -9.60 8.07
CA ASP A 185 14.79 -9.85 8.22
C ASP A 185 15.37 -9.16 9.47
N ASP A 186 16.59 -9.53 9.87
CA ASP A 186 17.27 -8.99 11.04
C ASP A 186 17.47 -7.47 10.98
N GLU A 187 17.30 -6.80 12.12
CA GLU A 187 17.28 -5.33 12.18
C GLU A 187 18.63 -4.72 11.80
N ASP A 188 19.73 -5.34 12.21
CA ASP A 188 21.09 -4.87 11.87
C ASP A 188 21.36 -4.86 10.36
N ILE A 189 20.71 -5.76 9.60
CA ILE A 189 20.86 -5.86 8.15
C ILE A 189 19.96 -4.82 7.46
N ILE A 190 18.69 -4.75 7.89
CA ILE A 190 17.69 -3.96 7.18
C ILE A 190 17.81 -2.46 7.43
N CYS A 191 18.41 -2.02 8.54
CA CYS A 191 18.49 -0.59 8.85
C CYS A 191 19.43 0.17 7.90
N GLU A 192 20.57 -0.41 7.52
CA GLU A 192 21.47 0.20 6.53
C GLU A 192 20.80 0.24 5.14
N LEU A 193 20.17 -0.88 4.75
CA LEU A 193 19.44 -0.98 3.49
C LEU A 193 18.25 0.00 3.41
N LEU A 194 17.51 0.16 4.50
CA LEU A 194 16.41 1.11 4.59
C LEU A 194 16.90 2.55 4.54
N GLU A 195 18.02 2.86 5.18
CA GLU A 195 18.63 4.18 5.14
C GLU A 195 19.02 4.55 3.71
N GLU A 196 19.68 3.66 2.96
CA GLU A 196 20.00 3.88 1.54
C GLU A 196 18.76 4.16 0.69
N ALA A 197 17.68 3.40 0.89
CA ALA A 197 16.42 3.59 0.17
C ALA A 197 15.79 4.96 0.50
N LEU A 198 15.70 5.31 1.79
CA LEU A 198 15.11 6.56 2.25
C LEU A 198 15.92 7.76 1.80
N GLU A 199 17.26 7.67 1.80
CA GLU A 199 18.13 8.72 1.28
C GLU A 199 17.86 8.97 -0.22
N SER A 200 17.74 7.91 -1.01
CA SER A 200 17.46 8.00 -2.46
C SER A 200 16.10 8.65 -2.77
N MET A 201 15.14 8.51 -1.87
CA MET A 201 13.79 9.09 -2.01
C MET A 201 13.60 10.39 -1.22
N GLU A 202 14.67 10.90 -0.58
CA GLU A 202 14.64 12.08 0.30
C GLU A 202 13.53 12.03 1.34
N ALA A 203 13.38 10.88 2.01
CA ALA A 203 12.29 10.61 2.94
C ALA A 203 12.80 10.35 4.37
N ASN A 204 11.97 10.67 5.37
CA ASN A 204 12.28 10.40 6.77
C ASN A 204 11.96 8.94 7.13
N ARG A 205 10.88 8.42 6.56
CA ARG A 205 10.33 7.12 6.94
C ARG A 205 9.55 6.46 5.79
N MET A 206 9.38 5.15 5.92
CA MET A 206 8.53 4.33 5.08
C MET A 206 7.41 3.69 5.92
N VAL A 207 6.20 3.63 5.38
CA VAL A 207 5.05 2.93 5.99
C VAL A 207 4.63 1.81 5.07
N VAL A 208 4.54 0.59 5.60
CA VAL A 208 4.28 -0.64 4.83
C VAL A 208 3.24 -1.54 5.50
N GLY A 209 2.48 -2.26 4.68
CA GLY A 209 1.54 -3.33 5.07
C GLY A 209 2.14 -4.72 4.80
N HIS A 210 1.38 -5.60 4.14
CA HIS A 210 1.77 -6.89 3.53
C HIS A 210 2.23 -8.02 4.46
N THR A 211 2.97 -7.68 5.52
CA THR A 211 3.53 -8.62 6.49
C THR A 211 2.84 -8.46 7.82
N VAL A 212 1.87 -9.34 8.05
CA VAL A 212 1.03 -9.37 9.25
C VAL A 212 1.86 -9.36 10.54
N GLN A 213 1.63 -8.34 11.35
CA GLN A 213 2.09 -8.24 12.72
C GLN A 213 1.13 -9.04 13.62
N HIS A 214 1.46 -10.31 13.85
CA HIS A 214 0.55 -11.27 14.50
C HIS A 214 0.18 -10.95 15.97
N ASP A 215 0.89 -10.03 16.63
CA ASP A 215 0.52 -9.55 17.96
C ASP A 215 -0.55 -8.44 17.94
N GLY A 216 -1.03 -8.07 16.74
CA GLY A 216 -2.08 -7.09 16.53
C GLY A 216 -1.63 -5.64 16.74
N LYS A 217 -0.32 -5.38 16.74
CA LYS A 217 0.23 -4.04 17.00
C LYS A 217 0.98 -3.50 15.80
N ILE A 218 0.89 -2.18 15.64
CA ILE A 218 1.73 -1.42 14.73
C ILE A 218 3.13 -1.34 15.33
N HIS A 219 4.12 -1.79 14.58
CA HIS A 219 5.52 -1.79 15.02
C HIS A 219 6.34 -0.76 14.26
N THR A 220 7.42 -0.30 14.90
CA THR A 220 8.45 0.51 14.26
C THR A 220 9.80 -0.17 14.36
N ARG A 221 10.61 -0.07 13.32
CA ARG A 221 12.01 -0.56 13.32
C ARG A 221 12.97 0.54 12.90
N CYS A 222 14.26 0.35 13.14
CA CYS A 222 15.34 1.27 12.74
C CYS A 222 15.16 2.69 13.28
N GLY A 223 14.76 2.80 14.54
CA GLY A 223 14.47 4.07 15.20
C GLY A 223 13.26 4.81 14.61
N GLY A 224 12.28 4.09 14.05
CA GLY A 224 11.06 4.66 13.46
C GLY A 224 11.13 4.92 11.95
N ARG A 225 12.24 4.57 11.29
CA ARG A 225 12.42 4.75 9.84
C ARG A 225 11.48 3.86 9.02
N VAL A 226 11.03 2.73 9.56
CA VAL A 226 9.94 1.95 8.97
C VAL A 226 8.85 1.69 9.99
N VAL A 227 7.60 1.81 9.55
CA VAL A 227 6.39 1.51 10.33
C VAL A 227 5.62 0.39 9.65
N LEU A 228 5.37 -0.69 10.38
CA LEU A 228 4.66 -1.88 9.91
C LEU A 228 3.20 -1.79 10.38
N ILE A 229 2.27 -1.60 9.43
CA ILE A 229 0.87 -1.27 9.74
C ILE A 229 -0.14 -2.38 9.38
N ASP A 230 0.30 -3.47 8.76
CA ASP A 230 -0.53 -4.66 8.63
C ASP A 230 -0.55 -5.41 9.95
N ILE A 231 -1.61 -5.21 10.71
CA ILE A 231 -1.82 -5.85 12.02
C ILE A 231 -2.81 -7.03 11.95
N GLY A 232 -3.18 -7.46 10.73
CA GLY A 232 -4.21 -8.47 10.52
C GLY A 232 -5.62 -7.93 10.81
N ILE A 233 -6.04 -6.89 10.06
CA ILE A 233 -7.37 -6.26 10.20
C ILE A 233 -8.49 -7.24 9.87
N SER A 234 -8.33 -8.05 8.82
CA SER A 234 -9.32 -9.07 8.48
C SER A 234 -9.42 -10.12 9.57
N THR A 235 -10.64 -10.57 9.85
CA THR A 235 -10.92 -11.66 10.80
C THR A 235 -10.17 -12.96 10.48
N VAL A 236 -9.73 -13.16 9.25
CA VAL A 236 -8.90 -14.30 8.84
C VAL A 236 -7.50 -14.26 9.47
N TYR A 237 -6.98 -13.07 9.79
CA TYR A 237 -5.63 -12.88 10.33
C TYR A 237 -5.60 -12.46 11.81
N GLY A 238 -6.76 -12.14 12.40
CA GLY A 238 -6.87 -11.81 13.82
C GLY A 238 -8.01 -10.84 14.13
N GLY A 239 -8.48 -10.07 13.15
CA GLY A 239 -9.54 -9.07 13.37
C GLY A 239 -9.06 -7.86 14.19
N ASN A 240 -7.76 -7.54 14.14
CA ASN A 240 -7.17 -6.48 14.94
C ASN A 240 -7.47 -5.12 14.30
N LYS A 241 -8.01 -4.18 15.08
CA LYS A 241 -8.41 -2.88 14.55
C LYS A 241 -7.41 -1.80 14.92
N GLY A 242 -6.81 -1.17 13.91
CA GLY A 242 -5.86 -0.10 14.12
C GLY A 242 -5.59 0.73 12.87
N ALA A 243 -5.14 1.95 13.09
CA ALA A 243 -4.69 2.87 12.04
C ALA A 243 -3.45 3.65 12.51
N LEU A 244 -2.65 4.10 11.55
CA LEU A 244 -1.52 4.99 11.82
C LEU A 244 -1.96 6.44 11.56
N GLU A 245 -1.75 7.32 12.54
CA GLU A 245 -1.88 8.76 12.40
C GLU A 245 -0.50 9.41 12.35
N ILE A 246 -0.30 10.31 11.40
CA ILE A 246 0.94 11.10 11.26
C ILE A 246 0.56 12.58 11.23
N MET A 247 1.05 13.33 12.22
CA MET A 247 0.89 14.78 12.32
C MET A 247 2.28 15.44 12.42
N GLY A 248 2.80 15.91 11.30
CA GLY A 248 4.19 16.39 11.22
C GLY A 248 5.16 15.25 11.55
N ASP A 249 5.96 15.42 12.59
CA ASP A 249 6.91 14.40 13.07
C ASP A 249 6.30 13.43 14.10
N GLN A 250 5.08 13.69 14.59
CA GLN A 250 4.41 12.81 15.55
C GLN A 250 3.74 11.64 14.82
N VAL A 251 4.02 10.43 15.29
CA VAL A 251 3.44 9.18 14.80
C VAL A 251 2.69 8.50 15.93
N THR A 252 1.42 8.19 15.70
CA THR A 252 0.54 7.59 16.71
C THR A 252 -0.16 6.36 16.11
N ALA A 253 -0.05 5.22 16.77
CA ALA A 253 -0.94 4.09 16.51
C ALA A 253 -2.29 4.35 17.21
N LEU A 254 -3.36 4.37 16.42
CA LEU A 254 -4.74 4.48 16.88
C LEU A 254 -5.34 3.09 16.98
N TYR A 255 -5.89 2.74 18.14
CA TYR A 255 -6.68 1.53 18.36
C TYR A 255 -8.04 1.92 18.94
N GLU A 256 -9.00 1.01 18.93
CA GLU A 256 -10.39 1.27 19.34
C GLU A 256 -10.52 1.90 20.74
N TYR A 257 -9.63 1.54 21.68
CA TYR A 257 -9.69 1.97 23.08
C TYR A 257 -8.41 2.63 23.61
N LYS A 258 -7.39 2.82 22.76
CA LYS A 258 -6.10 3.42 23.18
C LYS A 258 -5.33 3.97 21.98
N ASN A 259 -4.49 4.95 22.27
CA ASN A 259 -3.51 5.47 21.31
C ASN A 259 -2.11 5.27 21.88
N GLU A 260 -1.15 4.93 21.02
CA GLU A 260 0.25 4.73 21.40
C GLU A 260 1.15 5.59 20.52
N THR A 261 1.94 6.48 21.13
CA THR A 261 2.95 7.24 20.41
C THR A 261 4.10 6.31 20.02
N LEU A 262 4.49 6.34 18.74
CA LEU A 262 5.53 5.51 18.18
C LEU A 262 6.84 6.30 17.99
N SER A 263 7.94 5.56 17.86
CA SER A 263 9.25 6.14 17.51
C SER A 263 9.21 6.80 16.14
N SER A 264 9.94 7.91 16.01
CA SER A 264 9.96 8.74 14.82
C SER A 264 11.40 9.22 14.57
N PRO A 265 11.98 9.01 13.37
CA PRO A 265 13.33 9.45 13.07
C PRO A 265 13.38 10.97 12.94
N PRO A 266 14.58 11.56 13.12
CA PRO A 266 14.78 12.96 12.83
C PRO A 266 14.49 13.27 11.35
N PRO A 267 14.15 14.52 11.02
CA PRO A 267 13.98 14.92 9.63
C PRO A 267 15.21 14.62 8.78
N TYR A 268 14.99 14.08 7.59
CA TYR A 268 16.01 13.87 6.56
C TYR A 268 16.72 15.20 6.31
N LYS A 269 18.06 15.13 6.30
CA LYS A 269 18.91 16.26 5.94
C LYS A 269 19.62 15.89 4.64
N PRO A 270 19.38 16.62 3.54
CA PRO A 270 20.10 16.40 2.30
C PRO A 270 21.60 16.41 2.57
N LYS A 271 22.31 15.36 2.15
CA LYS A 271 23.77 15.41 2.10
C LYS A 271 24.13 16.54 1.13
N LYS A 272 25.08 17.41 1.51
CA LYS A 272 25.60 18.42 0.57
C LYS A 272 26.08 17.67 -0.67
N SER A 273 25.48 17.97 -1.82
CA SER A 273 25.76 17.27 -3.07
C SER A 273 27.22 17.43 -3.44
N ASP A 274 27.97 16.33 -3.51
CA ASP A 274 29.07 16.23 -4.46
C ASP A 274 28.42 16.01 -5.83
N GLU A 275 28.69 16.90 -6.79
CA GLU A 275 28.23 16.79 -8.17
C GLU A 275 28.55 15.39 -8.71
N HIS A 276 27.55 14.51 -8.84
CA HIS A 276 27.71 13.22 -9.48
C HIS A 276 26.87 13.13 -10.76
N GLN A 277 27.60 12.77 -11.80
CA GLN A 277 27.25 12.80 -13.21
C GLN A 277 26.02 11.92 -13.52
N LYS A 278 25.20 12.39 -14.46
CA LYS A 278 24.09 11.63 -15.05
C LYS A 278 24.61 10.27 -15.58
N PRO A 279 23.88 9.16 -15.36
CA PRO A 279 24.31 7.86 -15.83
C PRO A 279 24.25 7.76 -17.37
N THR A 280 25.32 7.24 -17.96
CA THR A 280 25.40 6.81 -19.35
C THR A 280 24.80 5.42 -19.50
N LEU A 281 23.93 5.21 -20.49
CA LEU A 281 23.41 3.90 -20.87
C LEU A 281 24.56 2.96 -21.22
N VAL A 282 24.68 1.83 -20.51
CA VAL A 282 25.54 0.72 -20.93
C VAL A 282 24.68 -0.20 -21.80
N HIS A 283 24.88 -0.12 -23.11
CA HIS A 283 24.51 -1.20 -24.02
C HIS A 283 25.39 -2.41 -23.68
N GLN A 284 24.79 -3.52 -23.23
CA GLN A 284 25.46 -4.81 -23.27
C GLN A 284 25.14 -5.48 -24.61
N GLU A 285 26.18 -5.59 -25.44
CA GLU A 285 26.20 -6.49 -26.59
C GLU A 285 26.43 -7.94 -26.11
N LEU A 286 25.75 -8.85 -26.83
CA LEU A 286 25.82 -10.33 -26.92
C LEU A 286 24.76 -11.11 -26.13
#